data_AF-A0A536WEL3-F1
#
_entry.id   AF-A0A536WEL3-F1
#
_cell.length_a   1.000
_cell.length_b   1.000
_cell.length_c   1.000
_cell.angle_alpha   90.00
_cell.angle_beta   90.00
_cell.angle_gamma   90.00
#
_symmetry.space_group_name_H-M   'P 1'
#
loop_
_entity.id
_entity.type
_entity.pdbx_description
1 polymer ?
#
loop_
_entity_poly.entity_id
_entity_poly.type
_entity_poly.pdbx_seq_one_letter_code
_entity_poly.pdbx_strand_id
1 'polypeptide(L)' 'MNEWFLWGRPLRWLHDHFSATPAPRTFPAGRPMFALDRVWVRPRSYLREVRAHASELSRLASDHLPIVAQLRSPG' A
#
# COMPACT_ATOMS: atom_id res chain seq x y z
N MET A 1 -8.22 -7.50 -5.50
CA MET A 1 -7.61 -8.82 -5.77
C MET A 1 -6.90 -9.21 -4.49
N ASN A 2 -7.36 -10.22 -3.75
CA ASN A 2 -6.72 -10.64 -2.48
C ASN A 2 -5.73 -11.76 -2.76
N GLU A 3 -4.51 -11.40 -3.18
CA GLU A 3 -3.41 -12.34 -3.27
C GLU A 3 -2.55 -12.24 -2.00
N TRP A 4 -2.65 -13.27 -1.15
CA TRP A 4 -1.89 -13.37 0.10
C TRP A 4 -0.44 -13.86 -0.11
N PHE A 5 -0.11 -14.36 -1.30
CA PHE A 5 1.22 -14.85 -1.63
C PHE A 5 2.06 -13.76 -2.31
N LEU A 6 3.04 -13.22 -1.59
CA LEU A 6 4.00 -12.21 -2.05
C LEU A 6 4.86 -12.62 -3.27
N TRP A 7 4.65 -13.82 -3.81
CA TRP A 7 5.41 -14.46 -4.88
C TRP A 7 4.52 -15.00 -6.01
N GLY A 8 3.23 -14.67 -6.00
CA GLY A 8 2.30 -15.00 -7.09
C GLY A 8 2.72 -14.37 -8.42
N ARG A 9 2.51 -15.08 -9.53
CA ARG A 9 2.76 -14.55 -10.89
C ARG A 9 2.01 -13.23 -11.19
N PRO A 10 0.78 -12.99 -10.70
CA PRO A 10 0.05 -11.75 -10.96
C PRO A 10 0.65 -10.53 -10.24
N LEU A 11 1.18 -10.70 -9.03
CA LEU A 11 1.88 -9.64 -8.30
C LEU A 11 3.14 -9.15 -9.04
N ARG A 12 3.89 -10.07 -9.67
CA ARG A 12 5.03 -9.72 -10.53
C ARG A 12 4.60 -8.95 -11.78
N TRP A 13 3.53 -9.40 -12.45
CA TRP A 13 3.01 -8.72 -13.63
C TRP A 13 2.49 -7.30 -13.31
N LEU A 14 1.85 -7.11 -12.16
CA LEU A 14 1.45 -5.79 -11.66
C LEU A 14 2.66 -4.90 -11.33
N HIS A 15 3.72 -5.46 -10.75
CA HIS A 15 4.98 -4.76 -10.53
C HIS A 15 5.66 -4.34 -11.85
N ASP A 16 5.58 -5.17 -12.89
CA ASP A 16 6.15 -4.87 -14.20
C ASP A 16 5.34 -3.79 -14.94
N HIS A 17 4.02 -3.72 -14.74
CA HIS A 17 3.14 -2.75 -15.40
C HIS A 17 3.07 -1.39 -14.69
N PHE A 18 3.20 -1.35 -13.36
CA PHE A 18 3.17 -0.13 -12.56
C PHE A 18 4.54 0.09 -11.91
N SER A 19 5.18 1.23 -12.24
CA SER A 19 6.42 1.65 -11.58
C SER A 19 6.32 1.57 -10.06
N ALA A 20 7.33 1.01 -9.39
CA ALA A 20 7.32 0.70 -7.97
C ALA A 20 6.79 1.85 -7.09
N THR A 21 5.66 1.65 -6.43
CA THR A 21 5.08 2.59 -5.46
C THR A 21 5.56 2.28 -4.04
N PRO A 22 5.71 3.28 -3.16
CA PRO A 22 6.04 3.02 -1.77
C PRO A 22 4.99 2.11 -1.14
N ALA A 23 5.45 1.07 -0.43
CA ALA A 23 4.59 0.11 0.25
C ALA A 23 4.92 0.13 1.76
N PRO A 24 4.18 0.93 2.55
CA PRO A 24 4.39 0.97 3.98
C PRO A 24 4.06 -0.39 4.61
N ARG A 25 4.73 -0.71 5.72
CA ARG A 25 4.34 -1.87 6.54
C ARG A 25 3.04 -1.53 7.25
N THR A 26 2.03 -2.36 7.05
CA THR A 26 0.68 -2.17 7.58
C THR A 26 0.23 -3.34 8.46
N PHE A 27 0.84 -4.51 8.29
CA PHE A 27 0.44 -5.74 8.98
C PHE A 27 1.57 -6.33 9.85
N PRO A 28 1.27 -6.89 11.03
CA PRO A 28 0.07 -6.67 11.81
C PRO A 28 0.02 -5.23 12.36
N ALA A 29 -1.17 -4.65 12.53
CA ALA A 29 -1.35 -3.25 12.92
C ALA A 29 -0.67 -2.91 14.26
N GLY A 30 -0.70 -3.83 15.24
CA GLY A 30 -0.02 -3.65 16.52
C GLY A 30 1.50 -3.55 16.40
N ARG A 31 2.11 -4.26 15.46
CA ARG A 31 3.56 -4.25 15.19
C ARG A 31 3.82 -4.40 13.68
N PRO A 32 3.78 -3.31 12.90
CA PRO A 32 3.82 -3.39 11.45
C PRO A 32 5.16 -3.95 10.93
N MET A 33 5.14 -5.19 10.45
CA MET A 33 6.31 -5.94 9.99
C MET A 33 6.26 -6.25 8.48
N PHE A 34 5.06 -6.35 7.91
CA PHE A 34 4.81 -6.77 6.55
C PHE A 34 4.13 -5.66 5.73
N ALA A 35 4.62 -5.46 4.50
CA ALA A 35 4.07 -4.51 3.52
C ALA A 35 3.24 -5.25 2.47
N LEU A 36 2.07 -5.73 2.92
CA LEU A 36 1.15 -6.52 2.11
C LEU A 36 0.25 -5.64 1.24
N ASP A 37 -0.10 -4.46 1.75
CA ASP A 37 -1.02 -3.54 1.08
C ASP A 37 -0.29 -2.66 0.05
N ARG A 38 -0.94 -2.41 -1.10
CA ARG A 38 -0.36 -1.67 -2.24
C ARG A 38 -1.37 -0.66 -2.79
N VAL A 39 -0.85 0.47 -3.23
CA VAL A 39 -1.59 1.48 -4.01
C VAL A 39 -0.84 1.70 -5.32
N TRP A 40 -1.55 1.60 -6.45
CA TRP A 40 -1.01 1.86 -7.78
C TRP A 40 -1.71 3.05 -8.41
N VAL A 41 -0.94 3.92 -9.07
CA VAL A 41 -1.43 5.14 -9.73
C VAL A 41 -0.73 5.29 -11.07
N ARG A 42 -1.48 5.70 -12.09
CA ARG A 42 -0.94 5.98 -13.42
C ARG A 42 -1.43 7.35 -13.95
N PRO A 43 -0.52 8.22 -14.44
CA PRO A 43 0.94 8.12 -14.35
C PRO A 43 1.42 8.16 -12.89
N ARG A 44 2.55 7.50 -12.60
CA ARG A 44 3.12 7.47 -11.24
C ARG A 44 3.42 8.86 -10.68
N SER A 45 3.66 9.85 -11.53
CA SER A 45 3.88 11.25 -11.16
C SER A 45 2.71 11.88 -10.40
N TYR A 46 1.50 11.34 -10.51
CA TYR A 46 0.36 11.82 -9.73
C TYR A 46 0.42 11.38 -8.27
N LEU A 47 1.22 10.36 -7.92
CA LEU A 47 1.35 9.91 -6.55
C LEU A 47 2.39 10.76 -5.81
N ARG A 48 1.94 11.59 -4.87
CA ARG A 48 2.80 12.45 -4.04
C ARG A 48 3.38 11.68 -2.84
N GLU A 49 2.53 10.96 -2.12
CA GLU A 49 2.89 10.30 -0.86
C GLU A 49 2.03 9.05 -0.66
N VAL A 50 2.60 8.01 -0.05
CA VAL A 50 1.88 6.86 0.50
C VAL A 50 2.40 6.61 1.90
N ARG A 51 1.49 6.51 2.88
CA ARG A 51 1.84 6.21 4.27
C ARG A 51 0.80 5.32 4.93
N ALA A 52 1.21 4.62 5.99
CA ALA A 52 0.27 3.96 6.90
C ALA A 52 -0.28 4.99 7.91
N HIS A 53 -1.58 4.92 8.20
CA HIS A 53 -2.22 5.70 9.26
C HIS A 53 -2.12 4.93 10.59
N ALA A 54 -1.07 5.21 11.35
CA ALA A 54 -0.69 4.46 12.55
C ALA A 54 -1.27 5.03 13.86
N SER A 55 -2.52 5.47 13.86
CA SER A 55 -3.18 5.95 15.08
C SER A 55 -3.54 4.77 16.01
N GLU A 56 -3.72 5.04 17.31
CA GLU A 56 -4.16 4.02 18.27
C GLU A 56 -5.51 3.41 17.86
N LEU A 57 -6.45 4.26 17.40
CA LEU A 57 -7.74 3.80 16.90
C LEU A 57 -7.56 2.85 15.70
N SER A 58 -6.65 3.15 14.76
CA SER A 58 -6.39 2.26 13.64
C SER A 58 -5.83 0.90 14.05
N ARG A 59 -5.01 0.85 15.11
CA ARG A 59 -4.48 -0.42 15.64
C ARG A 59 -5.54 -1.26 16.35
N LEU A 60 -6.52 -0.60 16.96
CA LEU A 60 -7.64 -1.27 17.65
C LEU A 60 -8.71 -1.73 16.66
N ALA A 61 -8.97 -0.93 15.63
CA ALA A 61 -10.08 -1.14 14.69
C ALA A 61 -9.77 -2.15 13.57
N SER A 62 -8.51 -2.48 13.32
CA SER A 62 -8.11 -3.38 12.24
C SER A 62 -6.81 -4.12 12.56
N ASP A 63 -6.64 -5.30 11.96
CA ASP A 63 -5.40 -6.06 11.91
C ASP A 63 -4.37 -5.49 10.93
N HIS A 64 -4.78 -4.58 10.04
CA HIS A 64 -3.94 -3.80 9.14
C HIS A 64 -4.03 -2.29 9.44
N LEU A 65 -2.92 -1.57 9.33
CA LEU A 65 -2.96 -0.10 9.32
C LEU A 65 -3.55 0.40 8.00
N PRO A 66 -4.53 1.32 8.00
CA PRO A 66 -5.05 1.91 6.78
C PRO A 66 -3.93 2.59 5.97
N ILE A 67 -3.94 2.42 4.65
CA ILE A 67 -3.05 3.19 3.76
C ILE A 67 -3.72 4.49 3.33
N VAL A 68 -2.96 5.59 3.41
CA VAL A 68 -3.33 6.89 2.87
C VAL A 68 -2.41 7.24 1.72
N ALA A 69 -3.00 7.52 0.55
CA ALA A 69 -2.29 8.01 -0.62
C ALA A 69 -2.69 9.47 -0.90
N GLN A 70 -1.70 10.36 -1.04
CA GLN A 70 -1.92 11.72 -1.50
C GLN A 70 -1.65 11.80 -3.00
N LEU A 71 -2.64 12.28 -3.74
CA LEU A 71 -2.56 12.43 -5.20
C LEU A 71 -2.43 13.91 -5.58
N ARG A 72 -1.76 14.16 -6.69
CA ARG A 72 -1.84 15.43 -7.42
C ARG A 72 -3.02 15.36 -8.38
N SER A 73 -3.77 16.44 -8.48
CA SER A 73 -4.76 16.62 -9.54
C SER A 73 -4.04 16.62 -10.91
N PRO A 74 -4.64 16.03 -11.96
CA PRO A 74 -4.25 16.37 -13.32
C PRO A 74 -4.43 17.88 -13.51
N GLY A 75 -3.45 18.53 -14.14
CA GLY A 75 -3.61 19.89 -14.64
C GLY A 75 -4.55 19.93 -15.85
#